data_AF-A0A0S8B1U4-F1
#
_entry.id   AF-A0A0S8B1U4-F1
#
_cell.length_a   1.000
_cell.length_b   1.000
_cell.length_c   1.000
_cell.angle_alpha   90.00
_cell.angle_beta   90.00
_cell.angle_gamma   90.00
#
_symmetry.space_group_name_H-M   'P 1'
#
loop_
_entity.id
_entity.type
_entity.pdbx_description
1 polymer ?
#
loop_
_entity_poly.entity_id
_entity_poly.type
_entity_poly.pdbx_seq_one_letter_code
_entity_poly.pdbx_strand_id
1 'polypeptide(L)'
;MIDDSTIGGYESAHDRPPAFEGADGRAYSAAVYVDDIPDEQGQFGGAVLFVRWSEAGDRPDGHLETPYLVFGTTPAEAGDGIRRLSLLEV
;
A
#
# COMPACT_ATOMS: atom_id res chain seq x y z
N MET A 1 20.52 -4.58 8.63
CA MET A 1 19.42 -5.53 8.39
C MET A 1 18.25 -4.69 7.93
N ILE A 2 17.62 -5.01 6.81
CA ILE A 2 16.41 -4.30 6.37
C ILE A 2 15.30 -4.70 7.34
N ASP A 3 14.56 -3.73 7.85
CA ASP A 3 13.38 -3.99 8.69
C ASP A 3 12.19 -4.28 7.78
N ASP A 4 11.91 -5.57 7.56
CA ASP A 4 10.83 -6.05 6.69
C ASP A 4 9.44 -5.97 7.34
N SER A 5 9.32 -5.39 8.54
CA SER A 5 8.03 -5.20 9.22
C SER A 5 7.22 -4.01 8.70
N THR A 6 7.79 -3.20 7.82
CA THR A 6 7.11 -2.08 7.14
C THR A 6 6.82 -2.40 5.68
N ILE A 7 5.85 -1.70 5.07
CA ILE A 7 5.53 -1.88 3.63
C ILE A 7 6.80 -1.71 2.77
N GLY A 8 7.51 -0.60 2.91
CA GLY A 8 8.70 -0.31 2.09
C GLY A 8 9.90 -1.20 2.45
N GLY A 9 10.01 -1.62 3.70
CA GLY A 9 11.02 -2.57 4.14
C GLY A 9 10.83 -3.94 3.51
N TYR A 10 9.60 -4.44 3.48
CA TYR A 10 9.25 -5.69 2.81
C TYR A 10 9.52 -5.61 1.30
N GLU A 11 9.05 -4.54 0.64
CA GLU A 11 9.31 -4.30 -0.79
C GLU A 11 10.82 -4.36 -1.09
N SER A 12 11.63 -3.70 -0.27
CA SER A 12 13.09 -3.66 -0.45
C SER A 12 13.78 -5.01 -0.21
N ALA A 13 13.27 -5.81 0.72
CA ALA A 13 13.84 -7.12 1.07
C ALA A 13 13.43 -8.23 0.08
N HIS A 14 12.23 -8.12 -0.51
CA HIS A 14 11.61 -9.20 -1.28
C HIS A 14 11.37 -8.89 -2.76
N ASP A 15 11.60 -7.65 -3.21
CA ASP A 15 11.40 -7.19 -4.59
C ASP A 15 9.96 -7.46 -5.11
N ARG A 16 8.99 -7.41 -4.20
CA ARG A 16 7.56 -7.58 -4.49
C ARG A 16 6.68 -6.96 -3.39
N PRO A 17 5.41 -6.67 -3.68
CA PRO A 17 4.46 -6.24 -2.67
C PRO A 17 4.24 -7.31 -1.57
N PRO A 18 3.98 -6.90 -0.32
CA PRO A 18 3.43 -7.78 0.71
C PRO A 18 2.13 -8.45 0.24
N ALA A 19 1.93 -9.71 0.62
CA ALA A 19 0.72 -10.46 0.29
C ALA A 19 0.19 -11.20 1.52
N PHE A 20 -1.13 -11.31 1.63
CA PHE A 20 -1.84 -11.91 2.76
C PHE A 20 -3.17 -12.52 2.32
N GLU A 21 -3.72 -13.40 3.15
CA GLU A 21 -5.07 -13.93 2.99
C GLU A 21 -6.06 -12.98 3.67
N GLY A 22 -7.07 -12.54 2.93
CA GLY A 22 -8.15 -11.73 3.46
C GLY A 22 -9.11 -12.56 4.30
N ALA A 23 -9.93 -11.90 5.13
CA ALA A 23 -10.96 -12.58 5.93
C ALA A 23 -12.04 -13.30 5.10
N ASP A 24 -12.11 -12.99 3.80
CA ASP A 24 -12.95 -13.66 2.80
C ASP A 24 -12.28 -14.89 2.14
N GLY A 25 -11.07 -15.27 2.60
CA GLY A 25 -10.28 -16.38 2.07
C GLY A 25 -9.60 -16.09 0.72
N ARG A 26 -9.62 -14.84 0.25
CA ARG A 26 -9.00 -14.44 -1.03
C ARG A 26 -7.57 -13.95 -0.81
N ALA A 27 -6.72 -14.09 -1.82
CA ALA A 27 -5.38 -13.53 -1.79
C ALA A 27 -5.41 -12.02 -2.08
N TYR A 28 -4.69 -11.25 -1.28
CA TYR A 28 -4.51 -9.81 -1.46
C TYR A 28 -3.03 -9.44 -1.49
N SER A 29 -2.71 -8.35 -2.17
CA SER A 29 -1.44 -7.65 -2.07
C SER A 29 -1.64 -6.22 -1.59
N ALA A 30 -0.76 -5.71 -0.73
CA ALA A 30 -0.76 -4.31 -0.33
C ALA A 30 0.15 -3.50 -1.25
N ALA A 31 -0.40 -2.49 -1.91
CA ALA A 31 0.34 -1.57 -2.78
C ALA A 31 0.27 -0.14 -2.24
N VAL A 32 1.36 0.60 -2.45
CA VAL A 32 1.43 2.03 -2.14
C VAL A 32 0.67 2.81 -3.21
N TYR A 33 -0.29 3.62 -2.80
CA TYR A 33 -0.96 4.60 -3.65
C TYR A 33 -0.69 6.02 -3.15
N VAL A 34 -0.47 6.93 -4.09
CA VAL A 34 -0.35 8.36 -3.86
C VAL A 34 -1.20 9.05 -4.92
N ASP A 35 -2.11 9.91 -4.48
CA ASP A 35 -2.91 10.75 -5.37
C ASP A 35 -1.96 11.66 -6.18
N ASP A 36 -2.22 11.79 -7.48
CA ASP A 36 -1.43 12.64 -8.36
C ASP A 36 -1.87 14.12 -8.30
N ILE A 37 -3.04 14.37 -7.70
CA ILE A 37 -3.60 15.71 -7.51
C ILE A 37 -3.51 16.08 -6.01
N PRO A 38 -2.89 17.22 -5.66
CA PRO A 38 -2.88 17.67 -4.28
C PRO A 38 -4.26 18.21 -3.88
N ASP A 39 -4.57 18.15 -2.58
CA ASP A 39 -5.77 18.71 -1.99
C ASP A 39 -5.78 20.26 -1.99
N GLU A 40 -6.83 20.85 -1.42
CA GLU A 40 -6.98 22.32 -1.34
C GLU A 40 -5.86 23.02 -0.55
N GLN A 41 -5.12 22.29 0.28
CA GLN A 41 -3.97 22.78 1.07
C GLN A 41 -2.64 22.55 0.34
N GLY A 42 -2.67 21.94 -0.85
CA GLY A 42 -1.48 21.61 -1.63
C GLY A 42 -0.79 20.32 -1.19
N GLN A 43 -1.48 19.44 -0.46
CA GLN A 43 -0.92 18.19 0.06
C GLN A 43 -1.36 16.98 -0.77
N PHE A 44 -0.42 16.06 -1.01
CA PHE A 44 -0.67 14.79 -1.69
C PHE A 44 -1.08 13.72 -0.68
N GLY A 45 -2.24 13.11 -0.88
CA GLY A 45 -2.75 12.02 -0.05
C GLY A 45 -2.11 10.68 -0.42
N GLY A 46 -1.70 9.91 0.58
CA GLY A 46 -1.24 8.52 0.40
C GLY A 46 -2.23 7.53 1.03
N ALA A 47 -2.47 6.41 0.36
CA ALA A 47 -3.30 5.30 0.83
C ALA A 47 -2.63 3.95 0.58
N VAL A 48 -3.18 2.90 1.19
CA VAL A 48 -2.85 1.51 0.85
C VAL A 48 -3.95 0.93 -0.02
N LEU A 49 -3.55 0.36 -1.16
CA LEU A 49 -4.43 -0.42 -2.02
C LEU A 49 -4.27 -1.91 -1.71
N PHE A 50 -5.36 -2.53 -1.29
CA PHE A 50 -5.49 -3.96 -1.10
C PHE A 50 -5.99 -4.58 -2.40
N VAL A 51 -5.06 -5.01 -3.27
CA VAL A 51 -5.38 -5.61 -4.56
C VAL A 51 -5.82 -7.06 -4.34
N ARG A 52 -7.08 -7.37 -4.65
CA ARG A 52 -7.63 -8.73 -4.58
C ARG A 52 -7.30 -9.49 -5.85
N TRP A 53 -6.80 -10.71 -5.69
CA TRP A 53 -6.53 -11.63 -6.79
C TRP A 53 -7.70 -12.57 -7.03
N SER A 54 -7.84 -13.01 -8.28
CA SER A 54 -8.74 -14.09 -8.69
C SER A 54 -8.46 -15.37 -7.89
N GLU A 55 -9.40 -16.32 -7.84
CA GLU A 55 -9.16 -17.61 -7.17
C GLU A 55 -7.98 -18.38 -7.76
N ALA A 56 -7.74 -18.20 -9.07
CA ALA A 56 -6.59 -18.79 -9.76
C ALA A 56 -5.26 -18.06 -9.45
N GLY A 57 -5.31 -16.88 -8.82
CA GLY A 57 -4.15 -16.06 -8.50
C GLY A 57 -3.48 -15.40 -9.72
N ASP A 58 -4.14 -15.41 -10.88
CA ASP A 58 -3.55 -15.04 -12.18
C ASP A 58 -3.84 -13.60 -12.60
N ARG A 59 -4.84 -12.94 -12.00
CA ARG A 59 -5.21 -11.56 -12.29
C ARG A 59 -5.85 -10.86 -11.09
N PRO A 60 -5.70 -9.53 -10.98
CA PRO A 60 -6.51 -8.75 -10.06
C PRO A 60 -7.97 -8.74 -10.52
N ASP A 61 -8.90 -8.88 -9.59
CA ASP A 61 -10.35 -8.82 -9.86
C ASP A 61 -11.15 -7.94 -8.88
N GLY A 62 -10.43 -7.17 -8.08
CA GLY A 62 -10.98 -6.15 -7.19
C GLY A 62 -9.88 -5.45 -6.42
N HIS A 63 -10.23 -4.39 -5.73
CA HIS A 63 -9.38 -3.80 -4.71
C HIS A 63 -10.23 -3.18 -3.60
N LEU A 64 -9.63 -3.02 -2.43
CA LEU A 64 -10.10 -2.10 -1.40
C LEU A 64 -9.05 -1.02 -1.23
N GLU A 65 -9.50 0.19 -0.92
CA GLU A 65 -8.64 1.35 -0.71
C GLU A 65 -8.93 1.92 0.67
N THR A 66 -7.86 2.22 1.42
CA THR A 66 -8.00 2.96 2.68
C THR A 66 -8.33 4.43 2.40
N PRO A 67 -8.90 5.16 3.37
CA PRO A 67 -8.77 6.62 3.35
C PRO A 67 -7.29 7.05 3.26
N TYR A 68 -7.03 8.33 2.96
CA TYR A 68 -5.67 8.85 3.05
C TYR A 68 -5.14 8.74 4.48
N LEU A 69 -4.07 7.96 4.65
CA LEU A 69 -3.43 7.69 5.93
C LEU A 69 -2.28 8.67 6.20
N VAL A 70 -1.70 9.22 5.14
CA VAL A 70 -0.60 10.19 5.20
C VAL A 70 -0.82 11.31 4.19
N PHE A 71 -0.22 12.46 4.48
CA PHE A 71 -0.17 13.59 3.56
C PHE A 71 1.28 14.05 3.43
N GLY A 72 1.71 14.37 2.20
CA GLY A 72 3.04 14.90 1.88
C GLY A 72 2.94 16.20 1.09
N THR A 73 3.96 17.05 1.15
CA THR A 73 4.03 18.26 0.28
C THR A 73 4.49 17.92 -1.14
N THR A 74 4.99 16.70 -1.33
CA THR A 74 5.27 16.10 -2.64
C THR A 74 4.72 14.67 -2.71
N PRO A 75 4.49 14.12 -3.92
CA PRO A 75 4.10 12.72 -4.06
C PRO A 75 5.10 11.75 -3.45
N ALA A 76 6.40 12.06 -3.55
CA ALA A 76 7.47 11.25 -2.97
C ALA A 76 7.38 11.19 -1.44
N GLU A 77 7.12 12.33 -0.78
CA GLU A 77 6.97 12.38 0.68
C GLU A 77 5.76 11.57 1.16
N ALA A 78 4.63 11.66 0.45
CA ALA A 78 3.45 10.86 0.75
C ALA A 78 3.72 9.35 0.56
N GLY A 79 4.39 8.99 -0.54
CA GLY A 79 4.79 7.62 -0.83
C GLY A 79 5.74 7.04 0.22
N ASP A 80 6.73 7.83 0.67
CA ASP A 80 7.63 7.46 1.76
C ASP A 80 6.89 7.34 3.09
N GLY A 81 5.86 8.16 3.31
CA GLY A 81 4.94 8.07 4.44
C GLY A 81 4.24 6.72 4.51
N ILE A 82 3.60 6.30 3.42
CA ILE A 82 2.95 4.99 3.34
C ILE A 82 3.95 3.86 3.51
N ARG A 83 5.14 3.95 2.90
CA ARG A 83 6.17 2.91 3.01
C ARG A 83 6.68 2.69 4.44
N ARG A 84 6.55 3.68 5.32
CA ARG A 84 6.90 3.56 6.75
C ARG A 84 5.82 2.88 7.59
N LEU A 85 4.62 2.65 7.06
CA LEU A 85 3.56 1.98 7.81
C LEU A 85 3.94 0.54 8.10
N SER A 86 3.63 0.11 9.32
CA SER A 86 3.83 -1.27 9.80
C SER A 86 2.86 -2.22 9.13
N LEU A 87 3.34 -3.37 8.64
CA LEU A 87 2.49 -4.44 8.12
C LEU A 87 1.62 -5.10 9.19
N LEU A 88 1.88 -4.85 10.47
CA LEU A 88 1.04 -5.35 11.56
C LEU A 88 -0.21 -4.49 11.79
N GLU A 89 -0.22 -3.28 11.25
CA GLU A 89 -1.29 -2.28 11.44
C GLU A 89 -2.12 -2.06 10.18
N VAL A 90 -1.80 -2.80 9.11
CA VAL A 90 -2.40 -2.73 7.78
C VAL A 90 -3.39 -3.87 7.60
#